data_AF-A0A8E0M9M2-F1
#
_entry.id   AF-A0A8E0M9M2-F1
#
_cell.length_a   1.000
_cell.length_b   1.000
_cell.length_c   1.000
_cell.angle_alpha   90.00
_cell.angle_beta   90.00
_cell.angle_gamma   90.00
#
_symmetry.space_group_name_H-M   'P 1'
#
loop_
_entity.id
_entity.type
_entity.pdbx_description
1 polymer ?
#
loop_
_entity_poly.entity_id
_entity_poly.type
_entity_poly.pdbx_seq_one_letter_code
_entity_poly.pdbx_strand_id
1 'polypeptide(L)' 'MKVGVVKEQKAGEGRVAVTPENVKKLVDAGATVLVEKSAGVGAGFPDADYAAAGGTIVSHAQ' A
#
# COMPACT_ATOMS: atom_id res chain seq x y z
N MET A 1 -3.49 14.55 5.95
CA MET A 1 -3.33 14.30 4.49
C MET A 1 -3.60 12.82 4.23
N LYS A 2 -4.21 12.44 3.09
CA LYS A 2 -4.49 11.04 2.74
C LYS A 2 -3.64 10.63 1.53
N VAL A 3 -3.03 9.44 1.59
CA VAL A 3 -2.23 8.86 0.51
C VAL A 3 -2.82 7.51 0.13
N GLY A 4 -3.09 7.29 -1.16
CA GLY A 4 -3.59 6.02 -1.68
C GLY A 4 -2.49 5.25 -2.39
N VAL A 5 -2.35 3.97 -2.09
CA VAL A 5 -1.47 3.01 -2.78
C VAL A 5 -2.38 2.03 -3.50
N VAL A 6 -2.55 2.22 -4.80
CA VAL A 6 -3.39 1.37 -5.65
C VAL A 6 -2.58 0.22 -6.25
N LYS A 7 -3.29 -0.85 -6.63
CA LYS A 7 -2.69 -1.97 -7.34
C LYS A 7 -2.44 -1.59 -8.81
N GLU A 8 -1.23 -1.86 -9.29
CA GLU A 8 -0.88 -1.71 -10.70
C GLU A 8 -1.74 -2.64 -11.58
N GLN A 9 -2.32 -2.07 -12.65
CA GLN A 9 -3.23 -2.80 -13.55
C GLN A 9 -2.55 -3.31 -14.81
N LYS A 10 -1.34 -2.83 -15.12
CA LYS A 10 -0.62 -3.18 -16.33
C LYS A 10 -0.17 -4.65 -16.26
N ALA A 11 -0.45 -5.41 -17.32
CA ALA A 11 -0.03 -6.81 -17.39
C ALA A 11 1.50 -6.94 -17.28
N GLY A 12 1.95 -7.84 -16.40
CA GLY A 12 3.38 -8.06 -16.11
C GLY A 12 4.02 -6.99 -15.20
N GLU A 13 3.27 -5.99 -14.74
CA GLU A 13 3.75 -5.00 -13.78
C GLU A 13 3.64 -5.57 -12.35
N GLY A 14 4.79 -5.88 -11.77
CA GLY A 14 4.87 -6.39 -10.39
C GLY A 14 5.26 -5.33 -9.36
N ARG A 15 5.58 -4.09 -9.77
CA ARG A 15 6.01 -3.06 -8.82
C ARG A 15 4.82 -2.49 -8.02
N VAL A 16 5.16 -1.75 -6.98
CA VAL A 16 4.22 -0.99 -6.16
C VAL A 16 4.77 0.41 -5.90
N ALA A 17 3.90 1.41 -5.84
CA ALA A 17 4.31 2.81 -5.69
C ALA A 17 5.02 3.11 -4.36
N VAL A 18 4.65 2.40 -3.28
CA VAL A 18 5.18 2.63 -1.93
C VAL A 18 5.39 1.30 -1.23
N THR A 19 6.58 1.10 -0.64
CA THR A 19 6.92 -0.07 0.18
C THR A 19 6.42 0.08 1.63
N PRO A 20 6.26 -1.01 2.40
CA PRO A 20 5.85 -0.93 3.80
C PRO A 20 6.73 0.00 4.65
N GLU A 21 8.05 0.02 4.41
CA GLU A 21 8.97 0.93 5.11
C GLU A 21 8.64 2.41 4.88
N ASN A 22 8.25 2.78 3.65
CA ASN A 22 7.88 4.15 3.33
C ASN A 22 6.46 4.47 3.79
N VAL A 23 5.56 3.48 3.85
CA VAL A 23 4.26 3.64 4.51
C VAL A 23 4.44 4.03 5.96
N LYS A 24 5.33 3.34 6.69
CA LYS A 24 5.62 3.67 8.09
C LYS A 24 6.08 5.13 8.24
N LYS A 25 7.00 5.60 7.40
CA LYS A 25 7.47 7.00 7.43
C LYS A 25 6.34 8.01 7.16
N LEU A 26 5.44 7.70 6.24
CA LEU A 26 4.30 8.56 5.93
C LEU A 26 3.30 8.62 7.09
N VAL A 27 3.04 7.47 7.73
CA VAL A 27 2.19 7.39 8.92
C VAL A 27 2.82 8.15 10.09
N ASP A 28 4.11 7.96 10.34
CA ASP A 28 4.87 8.67 11.39
C ASP A 28 4.89 10.20 11.13
N ALA A 29 4.79 10.64 9.87
CA ALA A 29 4.64 12.04 9.48
C ALA A 29 3.19 12.58 9.58
N GLY A 30 2.24 11.77 10.06
CA GLY A 30 0.83 12.14 10.25
C GLY A 30 -0.06 11.97 9.02
N ALA A 31 0.40 11.25 7.99
CA ALA A 31 -0.45 10.91 6.85
C ALA A 31 -1.28 9.65 7.13
N THR A 32 -2.50 9.62 6.61
CA THR A 32 -3.30 8.39 6.56
C THR A 32 -3.00 7.68 5.24
N VAL A 33 -2.43 6.48 5.32
CA VAL A 33 -2.09 5.68 4.14
C VAL A 33 -3.16 4.60 3.94
N LEU A 34 -3.82 4.63 2.79
CA LEU A 34 -4.79 3.62 2.35
C LEU A 34 -4.12 2.75 1.29
N VAL A 35 -4.12 1.45 1.48
CA VAL A 35 -3.46 0.49 0.59
C VAL A 35 -4.52 -0.44 0.00
N GLU A 36 -4.62 -0.49 -1.32
CA GLU A 36 -5.49 -1.43 -2.00
C GLU A 36 -5.04 -2.87 -1.70
N LYS A 37 -6.01 -3.73 -1.41
CA LYS A 37 -5.78 -5.16 -1.17
C LYS A 37 -4.93 -5.75 -2.29
N SER A 38 -3.84 -6.43 -1.92
CA SER A 38 -2.91 -7.09 -2.83
C SER A 38 -2.12 -6.17 -3.77
N ALA A 39 -2.03 -4.86 -3.48
CA ALA A 39 -1.25 -3.91 -4.26
C ALA A 39 0.26 -4.21 -4.27
N GLY A 40 0.82 -4.67 -3.15
CA GLY A 40 2.25 -4.97 -3.02
C GLY A 40 2.65 -6.42 -3.27
N VAL A 41 1.69 -7.33 -3.48
CA VAL A 41 1.97 -8.77 -3.57
C VAL A 41 2.90 -9.09 -4.74
N GLY A 42 2.71 -8.43 -5.89
CA GLY A 42 3.60 -8.58 -7.05
C GLY A 42 5.05 -8.13 -6.78
N ALA A 43 5.23 -7.24 -5.81
CA ALA A 43 6.52 -6.69 -5.40
C ALA A 43 7.14 -7.46 -4.22
N GLY A 44 6.47 -8.52 -3.74
CA GLY A 44 6.92 -9.32 -2.60
C GLY A 44 6.48 -8.79 -1.23
N PHE A 45 5.56 -7.83 -1.18
CA PHE A 45 5.04 -7.24 0.06
C PHE A 45 3.59 -7.68 0.31
N PRO A 46 3.33 -8.65 1.21
CA PRO A 46 1.97 -9.03 1.58
C PRO A 46 1.23 -7.90 2.30
N ASP A 47 -0.11 -7.94 2.24
CA ASP A 47 -0.99 -6.95 2.90
C ASP A 47 -0.71 -6.82 4.41
N ALA A 48 -0.26 -7.90 5.06
CA ALA A 48 0.11 -7.91 6.47
C ALA A 48 1.26 -6.93 6.79
N ASP A 49 2.22 -6.76 5.89
CA ASP A 49 3.36 -5.86 6.09
C ASP A 49 2.91 -4.40 6.05
N TYR A 50 1.98 -4.09 5.15
CA TYR A 50 1.37 -2.76 5.07
C TYR A 50 0.53 -2.45 6.31
N ALA A 51 -0.25 -3.41 6.78
CA ALA A 51 -1.03 -3.28 8.02
C ALA A 51 -0.11 -3.07 9.23
N ALA A 52 0.98 -3.84 9.34
CA ALA A 52 1.97 -3.70 10.39
C ALA A 52 2.70 -2.34 10.36
N ALA A 53 2.89 -1.78 9.17
CA ALA A 53 3.45 -0.43 8.97
C ALA A 53 2.49 0.71 9.30
N GLY A 54 1.23 0.41 9.67
CA GLY A 54 0.19 1.40 9.98
C GLY A 54 -0.64 1.84 8.77
N GLY A 55 -0.48 1.19 7.62
CA GLY A 55 -1.36 1.39 6.47
C GLY A 55 -2.71 0.69 6.66
N THR A 56 -3.78 1.33 6.20
CA THR A 56 -5.12 0.74 6.23
C THR A 56 -5.37 -0.01 4.92
N ILE A 57 -5.55 -1.33 5.01
CA ILE A 57 -5.94 -2.13 3.85
C ILE A 57 -7.39 -1.84 3.49
N VAL A 58 -7.62 -1.46 2.23
CA VAL A 58 -8.94 -1.17 1.68
C VAL A 58 -9.19 -2.05 0.47
N SER A 59 -10.42 -2.54 0.34
CA SER A 59 -10.90 -3.05 -0.94
C SER A 59 -11.33 -1.86 -1.80
N HIS A 60 -11.18 -1.97 -3.11
CA HIS A 60 -11.84 -1.05 -4.03
C HIS A 60 -13.36 -1.28 -3.88
N ALA A 61 -14.02 -0.50 -3.04
CA ALA A 61 -15.47 -0.39 -3.04
C ALA A 61 -15.83 0.62 -4.13
N GLN A 62 -16.68 0.19 -5.05
CA GLN A 62 -17.17 0.98 -6.18
C GLN A 62 -17.92 2.22 -5.71
#